data_AF-A0AAJ2L1M3-F1
#
_entry.id   AF-A0AAJ2L1M3-F1
#
_cell.length_a   1.000
_cell.length_b   1.000
_cell.length_c   1.000
_cell.angle_alpha   90.00
_cell.angle_beta   90.00
_cell.angle_gamma   90.00
#
_symmetry.space_group_name_H-M   'P 1'
#
loop_
_entity.id
_entity.type
_entity.pdbx_description
1 polymer ?
#
loop_
_entity_poly.entity_id
_entity_poly.type
_entity_poly.pdbx_seq_one_letter_code
_entity_poly.pdbx_strand_id
1 'polypeptide(L)'
;MAINTIMSLLENKECMEFVRLGVIYVHLVSCCVAIGLVLTSDVAMVRDLLKRKAFTEHDHAHMESLQKSVIVALIALWVTGAAVIGIDYLEKGMSYFMNPKLQAKVIIVMLLTYNGILLHRLVLPALQKAGSLLDLGFSARMLALFCGSLSAVSWMYAAMLGVGRPLAWKYSLSELLMAYPVLIALGFLTMLVLTQRVKQQNYAVNTSVG
;
A
#
# COMPACT_ATOMS: atom_id res chain seq x y z
N MET A 1 8.80 34.80 -23.08
CA MET A 1 7.82 34.36 -24.10
C MET A 1 7.20 33.01 -23.71
N ALA A 2 7.97 31.93 -23.57
CA ALA A 2 7.46 30.61 -23.16
C ALA A 2 6.67 30.60 -21.84
N ILE A 3 7.11 31.34 -20.80
CA ILE A 3 6.42 31.41 -19.50
C ILE A 3 5.04 32.10 -19.64
N ASN A 4 4.96 33.20 -20.40
CA ASN A 4 3.69 33.90 -20.63
C ASN A 4 2.73 33.07 -21.49
N THR A 5 3.25 32.28 -22.43
CA THR A 5 2.45 31.32 -23.22
C THR A 5 1.95 30.16 -22.36
N ILE A 6 2.78 29.64 -21.44
CA ILE A 6 2.35 28.63 -20.46
C ILE A 6 1.28 29.22 -19.52
N MET A 7 1.44 30.46 -19.05
CA MET A 7 0.43 31.15 -18.25
C MET A 7 -0.87 31.40 -19.01
N SER A 8 -0.82 31.80 -20.29
CA SER A 8 -2.03 32.00 -21.10
C SER A 8 -2.72 30.68 -21.46
N LEU A 9 -1.97 29.58 -21.57
CA LEU A 9 -2.53 28.24 -21.74
C LEU A 9 -3.17 27.72 -20.45
N LEU A 10 -2.57 28.01 -19.29
CA LEU A 10 -3.13 27.72 -17.96
C LEU A 10 -4.42 28.51 -17.66
N GLU A 11 -4.60 29.70 -18.26
CA GLU A 11 -5.87 30.45 -18.18
C GLU A 11 -7.01 29.82 -18.99
N ASN A 12 -6.70 28.90 -19.92
CA ASN A 12 -7.73 28.19 -20.67
C ASN A 12 -8.30 27.05 -19.81
N LYS A 13 -9.57 27.18 -19.42
CA LYS A 13 -10.31 26.16 -18.66
C LYS A 13 -10.19 24.76 -19.26
N GLU A 14 -10.26 24.63 -20.59
CA GLU A 14 -10.15 23.31 -21.23
C GLU A 14 -8.76 22.69 -21.04
N CYS A 15 -7.70 23.50 -21.16
CA CYS A 15 -6.33 23.04 -20.92
C CYS A 15 -6.16 22.55 -19.47
N MET A 16 -6.72 23.28 -18.50
CA MET A 16 -6.70 22.88 -17.10
C MET A 16 -7.45 21.58 -16.83
N GLU A 17 -8.58 21.35 -17.48
CA GLU A 17 -9.31 20.08 -17.39
C GLU A 17 -8.49 18.91 -17.96
N PHE A 18 -7.82 19.10 -19.11
CA PHE A 18 -6.93 18.09 -19.69
C PHE A 18 -5.73 17.78 -18.78
N VAL A 19 -5.09 18.82 -18.22
CA VAL A 19 -3.99 18.65 -17.26
C VAL A 19 -4.47 17.87 -16.04
N ARG A 20 -5.61 18.28 -15.47
CA ARG A 20 -6.23 17.59 -14.33
C ARG A 20 -6.51 16.12 -14.63
N LEU A 21 -7.10 15.82 -15.79
CA LEU A 21 -7.37 14.46 -16.24
C LEU A 21 -6.06 13.65 -16.39
N GLY A 22 -5.03 14.25 -16.99
CA GLY A 22 -3.71 13.64 -17.14
C GLY A 22 -3.06 13.29 -15.81
N VAL A 23 -3.08 14.21 -14.83
CA VAL A 23 -2.54 13.95 -13.49
C VAL A 23 -3.32 12.85 -12.78
N ILE A 24 -4.66 12.85 -12.86
CA ILE A 24 -5.49 11.78 -12.30
C ILE A 24 -5.16 10.43 -12.95
N TYR A 25 -4.96 10.41 -14.27
CA TYR A 25 -4.60 9.19 -15.00
C TYR A 25 -3.25 8.64 -14.53
N VAL A 26 -2.21 9.48 -14.45
CA VAL A 26 -0.89 9.06 -13.96
C VAL A 26 -0.96 8.60 -12.50
N HIS A 27 -1.74 9.28 -11.65
CA HIS A 27 -1.98 8.86 -10.26
C HIS A 27 -2.59 7.46 -10.17
N LEU A 28 -3.61 7.18 -11.00
CA LEU A 28 -4.27 5.87 -11.04
C LEU A 28 -3.32 4.79 -11.55
N VAL A 29 -2.57 5.05 -12.62
CA VAL A 29 -1.57 4.10 -13.13
C VAL A 29 -0.50 3.80 -12.08
N SER A 30 0.03 4.83 -11.41
CA SER A 30 0.99 4.67 -10.32
C SER A 30 0.42 3.82 -9.17
N CYS A 31 -0.84 4.05 -8.80
CA CYS A 31 -1.54 3.25 -7.80
C CYS A 31 -1.69 1.79 -8.23
N CYS A 32 -2.09 1.52 -9.49
CA CYS A 32 -2.21 0.17 -10.03
C CYS A 32 -0.86 -0.57 -10.05
N VAL A 33 0.21 0.10 -10.46
CA VAL A 33 1.57 -0.46 -10.44
C VAL A 33 2.00 -0.79 -9.01
N ALA A 34 1.78 0.13 -8.07
CA ALA A 34 2.09 -0.11 -6.66
C ALA A 34 1.34 -1.33 -6.10
N ILE A 35 0.03 -1.43 -6.35
CA ILE A 35 -0.80 -2.57 -5.93
C ILE A 35 -0.27 -3.86 -6.53
N GLY A 36 0.04 -3.89 -7.83
CA GLY A 36 0.58 -5.07 -8.50
C GLY A 36 1.90 -5.54 -7.89
N LEU A 37 2.81 -4.62 -7.60
CA LEU A 37 4.10 -4.92 -6.96
C LEU A 37 3.92 -5.44 -5.52
N VAL A 38 3.07 -4.78 -4.73
CA VAL A 38 2.80 -5.19 -3.33
C VAL A 38 2.13 -6.57 -3.30
N LEU A 39 1.10 -6.80 -4.12
CA LEU A 39 0.43 -8.10 -4.19
C LEU A 39 1.37 -9.20 -4.68
N THR A 40 2.23 -8.92 -5.65
CA THR A 40 3.22 -9.91 -6.11
C THR A 40 4.18 -10.28 -4.99
N SER A 41 4.64 -9.29 -4.22
CA SER A 41 5.49 -9.51 -3.03
C SER A 41 4.77 -10.32 -1.95
N ASP A 42 3.53 -9.96 -1.63
CA ASP A 42 2.73 -10.65 -0.60
C ASP A 42 2.42 -12.09 -1.00
N VAL A 43 2.08 -12.33 -2.28
CA VAL A 43 1.83 -13.68 -2.82
C VAL A 43 3.11 -14.51 -2.84
N ALA A 44 4.25 -13.92 -3.22
CA ALA A 44 5.54 -14.61 -3.17
C ALA A 44 5.86 -15.05 -1.72
N MET A 45 5.70 -14.13 -0.76
CA MET A 45 5.91 -14.42 0.66
C MET A 45 4.98 -15.52 1.18
N VAL A 46 3.70 -15.49 0.83
CA VAL A 46 2.73 -16.54 1.19
C VAL A 46 3.05 -17.87 0.51
N ARG A 47 3.48 -17.84 -0.75
CA ARG A 47 3.88 -19.04 -1.49
C ARG A 47 5.11 -19.69 -0.87
N ASP A 48 6.11 -18.91 -0.49
CA ASP A 48 7.34 -19.42 0.12
C ASP A 48 7.08 -19.96 1.53
N LEU A 49 6.19 -19.31 2.29
CA LEU A 49 5.62 -19.85 3.53
C LEU A 49 4.99 -21.24 3.31
N LEU A 50 4.14 -21.39 2.30
CA LEU A 50 3.45 -22.66 2.01
C LEU A 50 4.39 -23.74 1.49
N LYS A 51 5.38 -23.36 0.67
CA LYS A 51 6.37 -24.27 0.09
C LYS A 51 7.51 -24.63 1.03
N ARG A 52 7.58 -24.00 2.22
CA ARG A 52 8.64 -24.22 3.22
C ARG A 52 10.04 -23.99 2.64
N LYS A 53 10.15 -23.10 1.65
CA LYS A 53 11.44 -22.82 1.01
C LYS A 53 12.22 -21.85 1.89
N ALA A 54 13.48 -22.18 2.21
CA ALA A 54 14.40 -21.20 2.75
C ALA A 54 14.70 -20.15 1.67
N PHE A 55 14.66 -18.86 2.03
CA PHE A 55 15.00 -17.78 1.12
C PHE A 55 16.44 -17.97 0.64
N THR A 56 16.62 -17.97 -0.68
CA THR A 56 17.95 -18.01 -1.31
C THR A 56 18.48 -16.58 -1.49
N GLU A 57 19.79 -16.38 -1.63
CA GLU A 57 20.36 -15.05 -1.91
C GLU A 57 19.72 -14.35 -3.12
N HIS A 58 19.29 -15.13 -4.12
CA HIS A 58 18.55 -14.61 -5.27
C HIS A 58 17.16 -14.07 -4.91
N ASP A 59 16.46 -14.72 -3.98
CA ASP A 59 15.15 -14.28 -3.48
C ASP A 59 15.28 -12.99 -2.65
N HIS A 60 16.39 -12.82 -1.92
CA HIS A 60 16.69 -11.60 -1.16
C HIS A 60 16.91 -10.37 -2.06
N ALA A 61 17.69 -10.50 -3.13
CA ALA A 61 17.92 -9.42 -4.10
C ALA A 61 16.63 -9.03 -4.83
N HIS A 62 15.76 -10.01 -5.12
CA HIS A 62 14.46 -9.76 -5.74
C HIS A 62 13.51 -9.00 -4.80
N MET A 63 13.41 -9.38 -3.52
CA MET A 63 12.58 -8.67 -2.53
C MET A 63 13.03 -7.22 -2.33
N GLU A 64 14.33 -6.95 -2.25
CA GLU A 64 14.85 -5.59 -2.08
C GLU A 64 14.52 -4.71 -3.30
N SER A 65 14.64 -5.27 -4.51
CA SER A 65 14.27 -4.60 -5.75
C SER A 65 12.77 -4.27 -5.79
N LEU A 66 11.90 -5.22 -5.44
CA LEU A 66 10.46 -5.01 -5.36
C LEU A 66 10.10 -3.88 -4.39
N GLN A 67 10.74 -3.84 -3.22
CA GLN A 67 10.46 -2.81 -2.21
C GLN A 67 10.97 -1.44 -2.60
N LYS A 68 12.14 -1.34 -3.24
CA LYS A 68 12.60 -0.09 -3.87
C LYS A 68 11.57 0.40 -4.89
N SER A 69 11.02 -0.52 -5.69
CA SER A 69 9.97 -0.21 -6.66
C SER A 69 8.67 0.27 -5.99
N VAL A 70 8.26 -0.33 -4.87
CA VAL A 70 7.12 0.14 -4.06
C VAL A 70 7.35 1.54 -3.48
N ILE A 71 8.56 1.85 -3.00
CA ILE A 71 8.91 3.20 -2.51
C ILE A 71 8.79 4.23 -3.63
N VAL A 72 9.32 3.92 -4.82
CA VAL A 72 9.21 4.81 -5.99
C VAL A 72 7.74 5.03 -6.37
N ALA A 73 6.93 3.97 -6.37
CA ALA A 73 5.51 4.09 -6.65
C ALA A 73 4.77 4.91 -5.58
N LEU A 74 5.16 4.81 -4.31
CA LEU A 74 4.61 5.61 -3.22
C LEU A 74 4.98 7.10 -3.35
N ILE A 75 6.23 7.41 -3.75
CA ILE A 75 6.66 8.79 -4.05
C ILE A 75 5.84 9.35 -5.22
N ALA A 76 5.70 8.59 -6.30
CA ALA A 76 4.89 8.99 -7.45
C ALA A 76 3.42 9.24 -7.04
N LEU A 77 2.87 8.41 -6.16
CA LEU A 77 1.51 8.56 -5.64
C LEU A 77 1.36 9.84 -4.79
N TRP A 78 2.35 10.17 -3.96
CA TRP A 78 2.38 11.42 -3.20
C TRP A 78 2.46 12.65 -4.10
N VAL A 79 3.40 12.67 -5.05
CA VAL A 79 3.60 13.80 -5.97
C VAL A 79 2.35 14.04 -6.81
N THR A 80 1.82 12.99 -7.42
CA THR A 80 0.62 13.09 -8.24
C THR A 80 -0.62 13.40 -7.41
N GLY A 81 -0.74 12.83 -6.21
CA GLY A 81 -1.84 13.12 -5.28
C GLY A 81 -1.84 14.58 -4.82
N ALA A 82 -0.68 15.13 -4.47
CA ALA A 82 -0.53 16.54 -4.12
C ALA A 82 -0.86 17.46 -5.30
N ALA A 83 -0.48 17.08 -6.53
CA ALA A 83 -0.84 17.81 -7.73
C ALA A 83 -2.36 17.82 -7.98
N VAL A 84 -3.06 16.68 -7.83
CA VAL A 84 -4.54 16.62 -7.93
C VAL A 84 -5.18 17.53 -6.87
N ILE A 85 -4.71 17.48 -5.63
CA ILE A 85 -5.23 18.31 -4.54
C ILE A 85 -5.03 19.80 -4.84
N GLY A 86 -3.85 20.18 -5.34
CA GLY A 86 -3.56 21.56 -5.72
C GLY A 86 -4.47 22.08 -6.83
N ILE A 87 -4.68 21.29 -7.89
CA ILE A 87 -5.56 21.66 -9.00
C ILE A 87 -7.02 21.77 -8.52
N ASP A 88 -7.53 20.78 -7.78
CA ASP A 88 -8.91 20.80 -7.26
C ASP A 88 -9.12 21.93 -6.22
N TYR A 89 -8.08 22.29 -5.46
CA TYR A 89 -8.11 23.40 -4.51
C TYR A 89 -8.26 24.76 -5.20
N LEU A 90 -7.57 24.97 -6.32
CA LEU A 90 -7.69 26.22 -7.08
C LEU A 90 -9.12 26.41 -7.64
N GLU A 91 -9.84 25.32 -7.91
CA GLU A 91 -11.21 25.35 -8.42
C GLU A 91 -12.27 25.50 -7.31
N LYS A 92 -12.10 24.77 -6.19
CA LYS A 92 -13.14 24.61 -5.14
C LYS A 92 -12.82 25.34 -3.83
N GLY A 93 -11.62 25.89 -3.70
CA GLY A 93 -11.12 26.57 -2.50
C GLY A 93 -11.02 25.66 -1.27
N MET A 94 -11.03 26.27 -0.09
CA MET A 94 -10.85 25.59 1.21
C MET A 94 -11.91 24.52 1.51
N SER A 95 -13.09 24.61 0.89
CA SER A 95 -14.17 23.61 1.05
C SER A 95 -13.74 22.20 0.61
N TYR A 96 -12.76 22.10 -0.30
CA TYR A 96 -12.26 20.83 -0.80
C TYR A 96 -11.61 19.96 0.30
N PHE A 97 -10.93 20.58 1.26
CA PHE A 97 -10.31 19.88 2.39
C PHE A 97 -11.32 19.32 3.38
N MET A 98 -12.58 19.78 3.35
CA MET A 98 -13.66 19.25 4.18
C MET A 98 -14.25 17.97 3.63
N ASN A 99 -13.82 17.52 2.44
CA ASN A 99 -14.29 16.27 1.86
C ASN A 99 -13.76 15.07 2.69
N PRO A 100 -14.63 14.33 3.40
CA PRO A 100 -14.20 13.23 4.27
C PRO A 100 -13.44 12.13 3.52
N LYS A 101 -13.78 11.95 2.24
CA LYS A 101 -13.12 11.00 1.35
C LYS A 101 -11.67 11.38 1.06
N LEU A 102 -11.39 12.67 0.89
CA LEU A 102 -10.03 13.17 0.67
C LEU A 102 -9.19 12.98 1.93
N GLN A 103 -9.75 13.37 3.08
CA GLN A 103 -9.10 13.21 4.38
C GLN A 103 -8.75 11.74 4.65
N ALA A 104 -9.70 10.82 4.42
CA ALA A 104 -9.46 9.39 4.57
C ALA A 104 -8.30 8.90 3.69
N LYS A 105 -8.26 9.29 2.41
CA LYS A 105 -7.15 8.93 1.50
C LYS A 105 -5.80 9.42 2.01
N VAL A 106 -5.70 10.69 2.42
CA VAL A 106 -4.44 11.25 2.93
C VAL A 106 -4.00 10.53 4.19
N ILE A 107 -4.92 10.24 5.12
CA ILE A 107 -4.62 9.47 6.34
C ILE A 107 -4.08 8.07 6.00
N ILE A 108 -4.71 7.37 5.05
CA ILE A 108 -4.27 6.03 4.66
C ILE A 108 -2.90 6.07 3.98
N VAL A 109 -2.63 7.04 3.10
CA VAL A 109 -1.34 7.18 2.43
C VAL A 109 -0.24 7.55 3.45
N MET A 110 -0.54 8.36 4.45
CA MET A 110 0.37 8.63 5.57
C MET A 110 0.68 7.36 6.37
N LEU A 111 -0.33 6.56 6.69
CA LEU A 111 -0.15 5.26 7.37
C LEU A 111 0.66 4.27 6.52
N LEU A 112 0.43 4.21 5.22
CA LEU A 112 1.23 3.43 4.28
C LEU A 112 2.69 3.85 4.28
N THR A 113 2.94 5.16 4.33
CA THR A 113 4.30 5.71 4.37
C THR A 113 5.01 5.32 5.66
N TYR A 114 4.34 5.46 6.80
CA TYR A 114 4.87 5.02 8.09
C TYR A 114 5.12 3.51 8.12
N ASN A 115 4.16 2.71 7.64
CA ASN A 115 4.29 1.25 7.56
C ASN A 115 5.44 0.82 6.64
N GLY A 116 5.64 1.49 5.51
CA GLY A 116 6.75 1.23 4.60
C GLY A 116 8.11 1.45 5.27
N ILE A 117 8.24 2.52 6.07
CA ILE A 117 9.45 2.77 6.87
C ILE A 117 9.67 1.66 7.90
N LEU A 118 8.61 1.23 8.59
CA LEU A 118 8.67 0.17 9.60
C LEU A 118 9.08 -1.18 8.97
N LEU A 119 8.52 -1.50 7.80
CA LEU A 119 8.81 -2.72 7.07
C LEU A 119 10.26 -2.74 6.58
N HIS A 120 10.77 -1.60 6.08
CA HIS A 120 12.15 -1.49 5.62
C HIS A 120 13.18 -1.54 6.75
N ARG A 121 12.88 -0.92 7.90
CA ARG A 121 13.85 -0.82 9.02
C ARG A 121 13.84 -2.04 9.94
N LEU A 122 12.68 -2.66 10.17
CA LEU A 122 12.55 -3.72 11.18
C LEU A 122 12.27 -5.09 10.57
N VAL A 123 11.26 -5.19 9.71
CA VAL A 123 10.78 -6.49 9.20
C VAL A 123 11.78 -7.10 8.22
N LEU A 124 12.28 -6.29 7.30
CA LEU A 124 13.21 -6.75 6.27
C LEU A 124 14.54 -7.28 6.82
N PRO A 125 15.28 -6.54 7.68
CA PRO A 125 16.53 -7.06 8.22
C PRO A 125 16.30 -8.32 9.08
N ALA A 126 15.16 -8.41 9.76
CA ALA A 126 14.80 -9.61 10.52
C ALA A 126 14.54 -10.81 9.59
N LEU A 127 13.86 -10.59 8.46
CA LEU A 127 13.59 -11.62 7.45
C LEU A 127 14.85 -12.09 6.73
N GLN A 128 15.75 -11.17 6.40
CA GLN A 128 17.05 -11.49 5.80
C GLN A 128 17.94 -12.32 6.74
N LYS A 129 17.94 -12.02 8.05
CA LYS A 129 18.71 -12.77 9.04
C LYS A 129 18.16 -14.18 9.30
N ALA A 130 16.84 -14.34 9.27
CA ALA A 130 16.20 -15.60 9.60
C ALA A 130 16.03 -16.53 8.39
N GLY A 131 16.05 -16.02 7.16
CA GLY A 131 15.90 -16.82 5.94
C GLY A 131 14.50 -17.38 5.70
N SER A 132 13.55 -17.27 6.64
CA SER A 132 12.13 -17.55 6.43
C SER A 132 11.25 -16.86 7.46
N LEU A 133 10.00 -16.56 7.10
CA LEU A 133 9.00 -16.06 8.06
C LEU A 133 8.71 -17.03 9.22
N LEU A 134 8.91 -18.34 9.00
CA LEU A 134 8.68 -19.36 10.03
C LEU A 134 9.79 -19.38 11.10
N ASP A 135 10.99 -18.99 10.71
CA ASP A 135 12.19 -18.98 11.55
C ASP A 135 12.35 -17.67 12.34
N LEU A 136 11.49 -16.68 12.07
CA LEU A 136 11.42 -15.46 12.88
C LEU A 136 10.94 -15.78 14.29
N GLY A 137 11.59 -15.13 15.27
CA GLY A 137 11.07 -15.05 16.63
C GLY A 137 9.64 -14.52 16.65
N PHE A 138 8.84 -14.97 17.63
CA PHE A 138 7.39 -14.70 17.67
C PHE A 138 7.05 -13.22 17.44
N SER A 139 7.68 -12.30 18.19
CA SER A 139 7.39 -10.86 18.07
C SER A 139 7.71 -10.29 16.68
N ALA A 140 8.84 -10.66 16.09
CA ALA A 140 9.23 -10.19 14.76
C ALA A 140 8.28 -10.75 13.68
N ARG A 141 7.85 -12.00 13.82
CA ARG A 141 6.87 -12.62 12.93
C ARG A 141 5.51 -11.93 13.04
N MET A 142 5.02 -11.69 14.25
CA MET A 142 3.75 -10.98 14.46
C MET A 142 3.79 -9.59 13.81
N LEU A 143 4.91 -8.86 13.98
CA LEU A 143 5.11 -7.56 13.34
C LEU A 143 5.12 -7.68 11.81
N ALA A 144 5.83 -8.66 11.25
CA ALA A 144 5.88 -8.87 9.80
C ALA A 144 4.49 -9.15 9.21
N LEU A 145 3.72 -10.04 9.84
CA LEU A 145 2.35 -10.35 9.42
C LEU A 145 1.45 -9.12 9.52
N PHE A 146 1.56 -8.33 10.59
CA PHE A 146 0.78 -7.11 10.76
C PHE A 146 1.12 -6.06 9.70
N CYS A 147 2.41 -5.77 9.49
CA CYS A 147 2.85 -4.78 8.50
C CYS A 147 2.46 -5.18 7.07
N GLY A 148 2.53 -6.48 6.74
CA GLY A 148 2.08 -7.02 5.47
C GLY A 148 0.56 -6.85 5.27
N SER A 149 -0.24 -7.33 6.22
CA SER A 149 -1.71 -7.20 6.15
C SER A 149 -2.17 -5.73 6.13
N LEU A 150 -1.54 -4.87 6.93
CA LEU A 150 -1.81 -3.42 6.91
C LEU A 150 -1.50 -2.83 5.53
N SER A 151 -0.36 -3.16 4.93
CA SER A 151 0.01 -2.70 3.59
C SER A 151 -1.04 -3.11 2.56
N ALA A 152 -1.33 -4.41 2.44
CA ALA A 152 -2.25 -4.96 1.45
C ALA A 152 -3.64 -4.32 1.55
N VAL A 153 -4.19 -4.24 2.78
CA VAL A 153 -5.51 -3.63 3.02
C VAL A 153 -5.49 -2.15 2.69
N SER A 154 -4.45 -1.40 3.08
CA SER A 154 -4.36 0.05 2.80
C SER A 154 -4.37 0.37 1.32
N TRP A 155 -3.58 -0.38 0.53
CA TRP A 155 -3.51 -0.19 -0.92
C TRP A 155 -4.86 -0.47 -1.58
N MET A 156 -5.51 -1.58 -1.23
CA MET A 156 -6.82 -1.94 -1.77
C MET A 156 -7.92 -0.96 -1.32
N TYR A 157 -7.89 -0.52 -0.07
CA TYR A 157 -8.86 0.43 0.47
C TYR A 157 -8.71 1.82 -0.15
N ALA A 158 -7.46 2.30 -0.33
CA ALA A 158 -7.18 3.55 -1.05
C ALA A 158 -7.68 3.49 -2.50
N ALA A 159 -7.48 2.36 -3.20
CA ALA A 159 -8.00 2.14 -4.55
C ALA A 159 -9.53 2.15 -4.60
N MET A 160 -10.20 1.48 -3.64
CA MET A 160 -11.66 1.50 -3.49
C MET A 160 -12.18 2.94 -3.29
N LEU A 161 -11.55 3.71 -2.40
CA LEU A 161 -11.85 5.13 -2.25
C LEU A 161 -11.52 5.92 -3.53
N GLY A 162 -10.55 5.48 -4.34
CA GLY A 162 -10.27 6.00 -5.67
C GLY A 162 -11.51 5.98 -6.57
N VAL A 163 -12.05 4.79 -6.80
CA VAL A 163 -13.17 4.53 -7.74
C VAL A 163 -14.54 4.95 -7.22
N GLY A 164 -14.69 5.02 -5.89
CA GLY A 164 -15.96 5.28 -5.21
C GLY A 164 -16.50 6.70 -5.35
N ARG A 165 -16.86 7.18 -6.55
CA ARG A 165 -17.44 8.53 -6.75
C ARG A 165 -18.67 8.80 -5.85
N PRO A 166 -19.63 7.87 -5.69
CA PRO A 166 -20.81 8.09 -4.83
C PRO A 166 -20.52 8.17 -3.33
N LEU A 167 -19.32 7.82 -2.89
CA LEU A 167 -18.91 7.91 -1.48
C LEU A 167 -18.49 9.33 -1.09
N ALA A 168 -18.22 10.20 -2.06
CA ALA A 168 -17.89 11.61 -1.77
C ALA A 168 -19.12 12.27 -1.12
N TRP A 169 -18.94 12.84 0.07
CA TRP A 169 -19.96 13.56 0.85
C TRP A 169 -21.16 12.74 1.36
N LYS A 170 -21.24 11.44 1.03
CA LYS A 170 -22.32 10.56 1.51
C LYS A 170 -22.08 10.00 2.92
N TYR A 171 -20.82 9.79 3.26
CA TYR A 171 -20.41 9.25 4.55
C TYR A 171 -19.45 10.20 5.25
N SER A 172 -19.53 10.22 6.58
CA SER A 172 -18.59 10.91 7.44
C SER A 172 -17.20 10.27 7.43
N LEU A 173 -16.20 11.01 7.89
CA LEU A 173 -14.83 10.52 7.97
C LEU A 173 -14.72 9.28 8.87
N SER A 174 -15.43 9.27 9.99
CA SER A 174 -15.45 8.16 10.95
C SER A 174 -16.06 6.91 10.34
N GLU A 175 -17.17 7.01 9.62
CA GLU A 175 -17.79 5.86 8.94
C GLU A 175 -16.85 5.25 7.89
N LEU A 176 -16.18 6.11 7.10
CA LEU A 176 -15.19 5.66 6.12
C LEU A 176 -13.96 5.04 6.80
N LEU A 177 -13.53 5.52 7.96
CA LEU A 177 -12.37 4.98 8.65
C LEU A 177 -12.70 3.79 9.55
N MET A 178 -13.96 3.53 9.90
CA MET A 178 -14.33 2.42 10.78
C MET A 178 -14.16 1.06 10.11
N ALA A 179 -14.46 0.95 8.80
CA ALA A 179 -14.26 -0.29 8.05
C ALA A 179 -12.76 -0.67 7.92
N TYR A 180 -11.88 0.32 7.91
CA TYR A 180 -10.46 0.15 7.66
C TYR A 180 -9.71 -0.71 8.72
N PRO A 181 -9.76 -0.43 10.04
CA PRO A 181 -9.12 -1.27 11.05
C PRO A 181 -9.75 -2.66 11.14
N VAL A 182 -11.05 -2.79 10.85
CA VAL A 182 -11.73 -4.10 10.79
C VAL A 182 -11.12 -4.95 9.68
N LEU A 183 -10.93 -4.39 8.48
CA LEU A 183 -10.30 -5.08 7.35
C LEU A 183 -8.84 -5.45 7.65
N ILE A 184 -8.08 -4.57 8.32
CA ILE A 184 -6.70 -4.88 8.77
C ILE A 184 -6.71 -6.06 9.73
N ALA A 185 -7.59 -6.04 10.74
CA ALA A 185 -7.71 -7.11 11.72
C ALA A 185 -8.05 -8.45 11.05
N LEU A 186 -9.00 -8.46 10.11
CA LEU A 186 -9.35 -9.65 9.34
C LEU A 186 -8.17 -10.15 8.50
N GLY A 187 -7.50 -9.26 7.75
CA GLY A 187 -6.33 -9.62 6.95
C GLY A 187 -5.14 -10.11 7.77
N PHE A 188 -5.01 -9.65 9.01
CA PHE A 188 -4.01 -10.13 9.95
C PHE A 188 -4.37 -11.51 10.52
N LEU A 189 -5.62 -11.70 10.95
CA LEU A 189 -6.12 -12.98 11.45
C LEU A 189 -5.99 -14.09 10.41
N THR A 190 -6.30 -13.82 9.14
CA THR A 190 -6.13 -14.80 8.06
C THR A 190 -4.67 -15.23 7.92
N MET A 191 -3.73 -14.28 7.95
CA MET A 191 -2.30 -14.57 7.90
C MET A 191 -1.79 -15.33 9.13
N LEU A 192 -2.34 -15.05 10.32
CA LEU A 192 -2.04 -15.81 11.54
C LEU A 192 -2.50 -17.26 11.44
N VAL A 193 -3.75 -17.49 11.03
CA VAL A 193 -4.30 -18.83 10.86
C VAL A 193 -3.48 -19.61 9.82
N LEU A 194 -3.10 -18.97 8.72
CA LEU A 194 -2.27 -19.59 7.68
C LEU A 194 -0.91 -20.00 8.23
N THR A 195 -0.23 -19.11 8.95
CA THR A 195 1.10 -19.36 9.53
C THR A 195 1.05 -20.47 10.59
N GLN A 196 0.00 -20.49 11.43
CA GLN A 196 -0.19 -21.53 12.44
C GLN A 196 -0.42 -22.91 11.80
N ARG A 197 -1.26 -22.98 10.76
CA ARG A 197 -1.52 -24.23 10.02
C ARG A 197 -0.24 -24.80 9.41
N VAL A 198 0.57 -23.95 8.76
CA VAL A 198 1.86 -24.36 8.19
C VAL A 198 2.81 -24.83 9.29
N LYS A 199 2.89 -24.12 10.43
CA LYS A 199 3.72 -24.53 11.56
C LYS A 199 3.30 -25.90 12.13
N GLN A 200 2.00 -26.15 12.29
CA GLN A 200 1.48 -27.45 12.78
C GLN A 200 1.84 -28.59 11.82
N GLN A 201 1.70 -28.38 10.51
CA GLN A 201 2.10 -29.37 9.50
C GLN A 201 3.60 -29.68 9.54
N ASN A 202 4.46 -28.71 9.87
CA ASN A 202 5.89 -28.95 10.05
C ASN A 202 6.21 -29.83 11.26
N TYR A 203 5.52 -29.62 12.39
CA TYR A 203 5.70 -30.49 13.57
C TYR A 203 5.30 -31.93 13.26
N ALA A 204 4.13 -32.14 12.63
CA ALA A 204 3.63 -33.48 12.33
C ALA A 204 4.56 -34.29 11.41
N VAL A 205 5.13 -33.65 10.38
CA VAL A 205 6.07 -34.30 9.45
C VAL A 205 7.37 -34.68 10.17
N ASN A 206 7.94 -33.79 10.98
CA ASN A 206 9.18 -34.08 11.69
C ASN A 206 9.03 -35.20 12.73
N THR A 207 7.85 -35.36 13.36
CA THR A 207 7.59 -36.46 14.29
C THR A 207 7.29 -37.80 13.62
N SER A 208 6.97 -37.83 12.32
CA SER A 208 6.74 -39.08 11.57
C SER A 208 8.00 -39.64 10.90
N VAL A 209 9.09 -38.87 10.85
CA VAL A 209 10.34 -39.22 10.16
C VAL A 209 11.49 -39.52 11.15
N GLY A 210 11.31 -39.19 12.43
CA GLY A 210 12.22 -39.60 13.53
C GLY A 210 11.70 -40.82 14.26
#